data_AF-A0A1E3NR63-F1
#
_entry.id   AF-A0A1E3NR63-F1
#
_cell.length_a   1.000
_cell.length_b   1.000
_cell.length_c   1.000
_cell.angle_alpha   90.00
_cell.angle_beta   90.00
_cell.angle_gamma   90.00
#
_symmetry.space_group_name_H-M   'P 1'
#
loop_
_entity.id
_entity.type
_entity.pdbx_description
1 polymer ?
#
loop_
_entity_poly.entity_id
_entity_poly.type
_entity_poly.pdbx_seq_one_letter_code
_entity_poly.pdbx_strand_id
1 'polypeptide(L)'
;IVGKNQTLEKKYLRLTSQPKPETVRPLKVLHKTLQLLFDRYCEGAKYNYLCDQCKSMRQDLTVQNIKEDFSIMAYEFHSKLAIENGDWGEFNQCQSQLKLLYSITELHKPNYFEFLAYRVLYYILTYNYSEVFELELSLINERHPDLKNEYLDYALQIFKCVYDSNYYEL
;
A
#
# COMPACT_ATOMS: atom_id res chain seq x y z
N ILE A 1 17.17 13.93 -5.73
CA ILE A 1 16.88 15.28 -5.19
C ILE A 1 16.60 15.14 -3.70
N VAL A 2 17.01 16.10 -2.86
CA VAL A 2 16.65 16.14 -1.43
C VAL A 2 15.70 17.30 -1.20
N GLY A 3 14.53 17.02 -0.64
CA GLY A 3 13.50 18.01 -0.38
C GLY A 3 13.90 19.03 0.70
N LYS A 4 13.35 20.24 0.61
CA LYS A 4 13.57 21.34 1.58
C LYS A 4 12.27 21.85 2.21
N ASN A 5 11.11 21.43 1.70
CA ASN A 5 9.82 21.88 2.19
C ASN A 5 9.58 21.42 3.65
N GLN A 6 9.33 22.36 4.56
CA GLN A 6 9.05 22.05 5.98
C GLN A 6 7.56 21.99 6.31
N THR A 7 6.69 22.28 5.34
CA THR A 7 5.23 22.26 5.52
C THR A 7 4.76 20.82 5.69
N LEU A 8 4.00 20.51 6.74
CA LEU A 8 3.46 19.16 6.97
C LEU A 8 2.30 18.86 6.02
N GLU A 9 1.33 19.76 5.94
CA GLU A 9 0.19 19.64 5.03
C GLU A 9 0.50 20.27 3.68
N LYS A 10 0.42 19.49 2.62
CA LYS A 10 0.77 19.91 1.26
C LYS A 10 -0.18 19.22 0.29
N LYS A 11 -0.83 19.97 -0.60
CA LYS A 11 -1.71 19.37 -1.62
C LYS A 11 -0.95 18.44 -2.57
N TYR A 12 -1.62 17.38 -3.02
CA TYR A 12 -1.09 16.55 -4.09
C TYR A 12 -1.13 17.32 -5.41
N LEU A 13 -0.06 17.22 -6.21
CA LEU A 13 0.04 17.88 -7.50
C LEU A 13 0.44 16.87 -8.58
N ARG A 14 -0.23 16.87 -9.73
CA ARG A 14 0.28 16.12 -10.88
C ARG A 14 1.51 16.85 -11.43
N LEU A 15 2.65 16.17 -11.43
CA LEU A 15 3.90 16.77 -11.90
C LEU A 15 3.89 16.87 -13.43
N THR A 16 4.01 18.09 -13.95
CA THR A 16 4.16 18.38 -15.39
C THR A 16 5.57 18.85 -15.75
N SER A 17 6.42 19.03 -14.73
CA SER A 17 7.82 19.43 -14.86
C SER A 17 8.65 18.79 -13.73
N GLN A 18 9.97 18.91 -13.82
CA GLN A 18 10.85 18.46 -12.74
C GLN A 18 10.49 19.19 -11.42
N PRO A 19 10.28 18.47 -10.32
CA PRO A 19 9.96 19.08 -9.03
C PRO A 19 11.17 19.82 -8.46
N LYS A 20 10.91 21.00 -7.88
CA LYS A 20 11.94 21.81 -7.21
C LYS A 20 12.15 21.32 -5.77
N PRO A 21 13.36 21.40 -5.19
CA PRO A 21 13.61 20.97 -3.81
C PRO A 21 12.65 21.61 -2.80
N GLU A 22 12.29 22.87 -3.01
CA GLU A 22 11.44 23.67 -2.13
C GLU A 22 9.98 23.18 -2.11
N THR A 23 9.56 22.41 -3.12
CA THR A 23 8.21 21.84 -3.15
C THR A 23 8.14 20.43 -2.56
N VAL A 24 9.26 19.78 -2.26
CA VAL A 24 9.33 18.39 -1.78
C VAL A 24 9.72 18.36 -0.30
N ARG A 25 9.00 17.59 0.53
CA ARG A 25 9.35 17.44 1.96
C ARG A 25 10.53 16.47 2.15
N PRO A 26 11.56 16.80 2.95
CA PRO A 26 12.59 15.83 3.32
C PRO A 26 12.04 14.74 4.26
N LEU A 27 12.74 13.60 4.35
CA LEU A 27 12.32 12.43 5.13
C LEU A 27 11.89 12.75 6.57
N LYS A 28 12.67 13.57 7.30
CA LYS A 28 12.32 14.00 8.67
C LYS A 28 10.94 14.67 8.77
N VAL A 29 10.54 15.42 7.75
CA VAL A 29 9.24 16.10 7.67
C VAL A 29 8.15 15.11 7.25
N LEU A 30 8.47 14.15 6.38
CA LEU A 30 7.55 13.07 6.01
C LEU A 30 7.17 12.19 7.22
N HIS A 31 8.10 11.88 8.12
CA HIS A 31 7.77 11.18 9.37
C HIS A 31 6.74 11.95 10.20
N LYS A 32 6.96 13.26 10.40
CA LYS A 32 6.01 14.12 11.11
C LYS A 32 4.66 14.23 10.39
N THR A 33 4.69 14.21 9.05
CA THR A 33 3.49 14.23 8.23
C THR A 33 2.67 12.96 8.45
N LEU A 34 3.29 11.77 8.42
CA LEU A 34 2.56 10.52 8.66
C LEU A 34 1.93 10.51 10.05
N GLN A 35 2.64 10.94 11.08
CA GLN A 35 2.07 11.07 12.43
C GLN A 35 0.87 12.01 12.45
N LEU A 36 1.00 13.20 11.84
CA LEU A 36 -0.12 14.14 11.73
C LEU A 36 -1.32 13.49 11.02
N LEU A 37 -1.11 12.74 9.93
CA LEU A 37 -2.20 12.10 9.20
C LEU A 37 -2.87 10.99 10.00
N PHE A 38 -2.09 10.24 10.79
CA PHE A 38 -2.64 9.27 11.74
C PHE A 38 -3.50 9.97 12.80
N ASP A 39 -3.00 11.06 13.40
CA ASP A 39 -3.75 11.83 14.41
C ASP A 39 -5.05 12.40 13.80
N ARG A 40 -4.99 12.97 12.59
CA ARG A 40 -6.16 13.46 11.87
C ARG A 40 -7.18 12.36 11.56
N TYR A 41 -6.71 11.17 11.22
CA TYR A 41 -7.60 10.02 11.04
C TYR A 41 -8.33 9.67 12.34
N CYS A 42 -7.61 9.60 13.46
CA CYS A 42 -8.20 9.35 14.78
C CYS A 42 -9.18 10.46 15.22
N GLU A 43 -8.96 11.70 14.79
CA GLU A 43 -9.88 12.84 14.99
C GLU A 43 -11.12 12.82 14.07
N GLY A 44 -11.23 11.85 13.17
CA GLY A 44 -12.37 11.73 12.23
C GLY A 44 -12.26 12.64 11.01
N ALA A 45 -11.05 12.96 10.56
CA ALA A 45 -10.86 13.74 9.34
C ALA A 45 -11.49 13.04 8.12
N LYS A 46 -12.04 13.85 7.20
CA LYS A 46 -12.69 13.35 5.99
C LYS A 46 -11.69 12.62 5.08
N TYR A 47 -12.13 11.52 4.47
CA TYR A 47 -11.31 10.73 3.56
C TYR A 47 -10.69 11.55 2.42
N ASN A 48 -11.44 12.47 1.79
CA ASN A 48 -10.89 13.30 0.71
C ASN A 48 -9.66 14.11 1.12
N TYR A 49 -9.61 14.58 2.37
CA TYR A 49 -8.44 15.27 2.91
C TYR A 49 -7.30 14.28 3.14
N LEU A 50 -7.56 13.15 3.81
CA LEU A 50 -6.54 12.13 4.08
C LEU A 50 -5.94 11.58 2.78
N CYS A 51 -6.77 11.27 1.79
CA CYS A 51 -6.38 10.77 0.48
C CYS A 51 -5.46 11.78 -0.27
N ASP A 52 -5.83 13.06 -0.31
CA ASP A 52 -4.98 14.12 -0.89
C ASP A 52 -3.62 14.22 -0.19
N GLN A 53 -3.61 14.22 1.14
CA GLN A 53 -2.38 14.35 1.92
C GLN A 53 -1.48 13.11 1.82
N CYS A 54 -2.05 11.91 1.87
CA CYS A 54 -1.31 10.66 1.66
C CYS A 54 -0.75 10.56 0.23
N LYS A 55 -1.50 10.97 -0.79
CA LYS A 55 -1.00 11.08 -2.18
C LYS A 55 0.19 12.03 -2.27
N SER A 56 0.08 13.20 -1.66
CA SER A 56 1.14 14.19 -1.60
C SER A 56 2.40 13.67 -0.91
N MET A 57 2.23 12.97 0.22
CA MET A 57 3.34 12.40 0.98
C MET A 57 4.06 11.29 0.21
N ARG A 58 3.31 10.36 -0.39
CA ARG A 58 3.87 9.28 -1.22
C ARG A 58 4.54 9.81 -2.49
N GLN A 59 4.01 10.89 -3.08
CA GLN A 59 4.68 11.57 -4.18
C GLN A 59 6.08 12.09 -3.78
N ASP A 60 6.21 12.69 -2.59
CA ASP A 60 7.51 13.17 -2.11
C ASP A 60 8.51 12.01 -1.90
N LEU A 61 8.03 10.83 -1.48
CA LEU A 61 8.84 9.61 -1.42
C LEU A 61 9.30 9.17 -2.81
N THR A 62 8.39 9.10 -3.78
CA THR A 62 8.70 8.70 -5.16
C THR A 62 9.69 9.67 -5.82
N VAL A 63 9.47 10.99 -5.68
CA VAL A 63 10.33 12.02 -6.26
C VAL A 63 11.76 11.94 -5.72
N GLN A 64 11.91 11.59 -4.45
CA GLN A 64 13.22 11.44 -3.81
C GLN A 64 13.81 10.03 -3.96
N ASN A 65 13.06 9.09 -4.55
CA ASN A 65 13.41 7.67 -4.63
C ASN A 65 13.73 7.04 -3.26
N ILE A 66 12.94 7.38 -2.24
CA ILE A 66 13.10 6.84 -0.88
C ILE A 66 12.36 5.50 -0.78
N LYS A 67 13.12 4.43 -0.52
CA LYS A 67 12.61 3.06 -0.40
C LYS A 67 13.15 2.43 0.90
N GLU A 68 12.52 2.82 2.01
CA GLU A 68 12.87 2.36 3.36
C GLU A 68 11.63 1.80 4.06
N ASP A 69 11.78 1.26 5.27
CA ASP A 69 10.66 0.77 6.10
C ASP A 69 9.57 1.83 6.28
N PHE A 70 9.97 3.11 6.35
CA PHE A 70 9.02 4.23 6.38
C PHE A 70 8.13 4.30 5.13
N SER A 71 8.68 4.00 3.96
CA SER A 71 7.90 3.99 2.72
C SER A 71 6.81 2.93 2.81
N ILE A 72 7.13 1.73 3.31
CA ILE A 72 6.13 0.66 3.52
C ILE A 72 5.01 1.17 4.43
N MET A 73 5.33 1.69 5.61
CA MET A 73 4.32 2.22 6.56
C MET A 73 3.41 3.28 5.92
N ALA A 74 3.98 4.22 5.15
CA ALA A 74 3.22 5.27 4.47
C ALA A 74 2.24 4.71 3.41
N TYR A 75 2.65 3.69 2.66
CA TYR A 75 1.79 3.03 1.67
C TYR A 75 0.75 2.12 2.32
N GLU A 76 1.11 1.38 3.38
CA GLU A 76 0.19 0.53 4.11
C GLU A 76 -0.93 1.35 4.77
N PHE A 77 -0.57 2.43 5.46
CA PHE A 77 -1.53 3.35 6.07
C PHE A 77 -2.55 3.86 5.05
N HIS A 78 -2.07 4.35 3.90
CA HIS A 78 -2.97 4.87 2.87
C HIS A 78 -3.82 3.77 2.21
N SER A 79 -3.28 2.57 2.07
CA SER A 79 -4.02 1.42 1.53
C SER A 79 -5.20 1.05 2.43
N LYS A 80 -4.99 1.01 3.75
CA LYS A 80 -6.05 0.71 4.73
C LYS A 80 -7.14 1.79 4.70
N LEU A 81 -6.77 3.06 4.64
CA LEU A 81 -7.72 4.16 4.45
C LEU A 81 -8.54 4.01 3.16
N ALA A 82 -7.90 3.62 2.06
CA ALA A 82 -8.58 3.42 0.78
C ALA A 82 -9.58 2.25 0.84
N ILE A 83 -9.21 1.12 1.47
CA ILE A 83 -10.11 -0.02 1.68
C ILE A 83 -11.33 0.40 2.52
N GLU A 84 -11.11 1.08 3.65
CA GLU A 84 -12.19 1.55 4.54
C GLU A 84 -13.20 2.46 3.84
N ASN A 85 -12.77 3.16 2.78
CA ASN A 85 -13.59 4.11 2.03
C ASN A 85 -14.01 3.59 0.65
N GLY A 86 -13.76 2.32 0.33
CA GLY A 86 -14.12 1.70 -0.94
C GLY A 86 -13.41 2.27 -2.18
N ASP A 87 -12.27 2.96 -2.00
CA ASP A 87 -11.47 3.51 -3.10
C ASP A 87 -10.50 2.44 -3.63
N TRP A 88 -11.04 1.51 -4.42
CA TRP A 88 -10.29 0.41 -5.01
C TRP A 88 -9.19 0.86 -5.97
N GLY A 89 -9.41 2.00 -6.65
CA GLY A 89 -8.43 2.59 -7.56
C GLY A 89 -7.20 3.10 -6.80
N GLU A 90 -7.41 3.70 -5.63
CA GLU A 90 -6.32 4.17 -4.79
C GLU A 90 -5.61 3.04 -4.03
N PHE A 91 -6.38 2.06 -3.55
CA PHE A 91 -5.82 0.83 -3.00
C PHE A 91 -4.87 0.17 -4.00
N ASN A 92 -5.30 -0.05 -5.25
CA ASN A 92 -4.49 -0.72 -6.28
C ASN A 92 -3.21 0.06 -6.63
N GLN A 93 -3.26 1.40 -6.64
CA GLN A 93 -2.06 2.24 -6.79
C GLN A 93 -1.08 2.03 -5.64
N CYS A 94 -1.56 1.97 -4.40
CA CYS A 94 -0.69 1.70 -3.25
C CYS A 94 -0.11 0.28 -3.30
N GLN A 95 -0.94 -0.70 -3.62
CA GLN A 95 -0.61 -2.11 -3.73
C GLN A 95 0.48 -2.36 -4.78
N SER A 96 0.42 -1.67 -5.92
CA SER A 96 1.47 -1.73 -6.96
C SER A 96 2.85 -1.28 -6.44
N GLN A 97 2.88 -0.22 -5.62
CA GLN A 97 4.14 0.27 -5.02
C GLN A 97 4.61 -0.64 -3.88
N LEU A 98 3.69 -1.17 -3.06
CA LEU A 98 4.01 -2.14 -2.02
C LEU A 98 4.61 -3.43 -2.61
N LYS A 99 4.17 -3.88 -3.79
CA LYS A 99 4.80 -5.02 -4.49
C LYS A 99 6.31 -4.80 -4.68
N LEU A 100 6.70 -3.59 -5.11
CA LEU A 100 8.10 -3.23 -5.35
C LEU A 100 8.88 -3.01 -4.05
N LEU A 101 8.24 -2.48 -3.00
CA LEU A 101 8.89 -2.28 -1.71
C LEU A 101 9.11 -3.63 -1.00
N TYR A 102 8.13 -4.53 -1.07
CA TYR A 102 8.23 -5.86 -0.48
C TYR A 102 9.20 -6.80 -1.19
N SER A 103 9.61 -6.51 -2.44
CA SER A 103 10.67 -7.27 -3.09
C SER A 103 12.08 -6.90 -2.59
N ILE A 104 12.22 -5.85 -1.77
CA ILE A 104 13.53 -5.43 -1.23
C ILE A 104 13.82 -6.25 0.02
N THR A 105 14.82 -7.12 -0.04
CA THR A 105 15.13 -8.11 0.99
C THR A 105 15.45 -7.49 2.35
N GLU A 106 16.13 -6.34 2.36
CA GLU A 106 16.65 -5.69 3.56
C GLU A 106 15.58 -4.97 4.40
N LEU A 107 14.40 -4.71 3.83
CA LEU A 107 13.34 -3.97 4.54
C LEU A 107 12.56 -4.86 5.50
N HIS A 108 12.07 -4.28 6.59
CA HIS A 108 11.16 -4.93 7.52
C HIS A 108 9.72 -4.89 6.99
N LYS A 109 9.02 -6.04 6.99
CA LYS A 109 7.71 -6.23 6.33
C LYS A 109 6.70 -6.96 7.22
N PRO A 110 6.35 -6.41 8.39
CA PRO A 110 5.53 -7.13 9.38
C PRO A 110 4.15 -7.47 8.84
N ASN A 111 3.60 -6.65 7.94
CA ASN A 111 2.26 -6.82 7.38
C ASN A 111 2.30 -7.45 5.96
N TYR A 112 3.40 -8.08 5.57
CA TYR A 112 3.56 -8.66 4.22
C TYR A 112 2.40 -9.56 3.82
N PHE A 113 2.08 -10.54 4.67
CA PHE A 113 1.02 -11.51 4.38
C PHE A 113 -0.40 -10.92 4.47
N GLU A 114 -0.64 -9.95 5.37
CA GLU A 114 -1.90 -9.20 5.41
C GLU A 114 -2.15 -8.49 4.07
N PHE A 115 -1.12 -7.86 3.51
CA PHE A 115 -1.22 -7.16 2.23
C PHE A 115 -1.25 -8.10 1.01
N LEU A 116 -0.65 -9.29 1.10
CA LEU A 116 -0.87 -10.34 0.11
C LEU A 116 -2.32 -10.82 0.11
N ALA A 117 -2.91 -11.01 1.29
CA ALA A 117 -4.32 -11.36 1.42
C ALA A 117 -5.23 -10.31 0.78
N TYR A 118 -4.99 -9.02 1.06
CA TYR A 118 -5.74 -7.93 0.40
C TYR A 118 -5.58 -7.94 -1.13
N ARG A 119 -4.40 -8.28 -1.64
CA ARG A 119 -4.15 -8.41 -3.09
C ARG A 119 -4.96 -9.56 -3.69
N VAL A 120 -4.98 -10.73 -3.04
CA VAL A 120 -5.80 -11.88 -3.48
C VAL A 120 -7.27 -11.48 -3.52
N LEU A 121 -7.79 -10.89 -2.44
CA LEU A 121 -9.19 -10.46 -2.37
C LEU A 121 -9.53 -9.42 -3.46
N TYR A 122 -8.62 -8.49 -3.75
CA TYR A 122 -8.79 -7.53 -4.85
C TYR A 122 -8.83 -8.20 -6.22
N TYR A 123 -8.00 -9.21 -6.47
CA TYR A 123 -8.05 -9.99 -7.70
C TYR A 123 -9.36 -10.78 -7.84
N ILE A 124 -9.90 -11.31 -6.73
CA ILE A 124 -11.24 -11.92 -6.73
C ILE A 124 -12.30 -10.89 -7.12
N LEU A 125 -12.30 -9.72 -6.45
CA LEU A 125 -13.28 -8.64 -6.70
C LEU A 125 -13.23 -8.11 -8.13
N THR A 126 -12.06 -8.17 -8.78
CA THR A 126 -11.85 -7.70 -10.15
C THR A 126 -11.90 -8.80 -11.20
N TYR A 127 -12.29 -10.03 -10.82
CA TYR A 127 -12.33 -11.21 -11.68
C TYR A 127 -10.99 -11.53 -12.37
N ASN A 128 -9.87 -11.18 -11.74
CA ASN A 128 -8.52 -11.36 -12.29
C ASN A 128 -7.85 -12.61 -11.70
N TYR A 129 -8.46 -13.76 -11.92
CA TYR A 129 -8.04 -15.03 -11.30
C TYR A 129 -6.65 -15.51 -11.74
N SER A 130 -6.22 -15.16 -12.96
CA SER A 130 -4.86 -15.47 -13.44
C SER A 130 -3.78 -14.88 -12.53
N GLU A 131 -4.00 -13.67 -12.02
CA GLU A 131 -3.04 -13.04 -11.10
C GLU A 131 -2.96 -13.73 -9.74
N VAL A 132 -4.03 -14.40 -9.30
CA VAL A 132 -4.00 -15.20 -8.07
C VAL A 132 -3.13 -16.45 -8.27
N PHE A 133 -3.30 -17.15 -9.39
CA PHE A 133 -2.47 -18.31 -9.72
C PHE A 133 -0.99 -17.97 -9.88
N GLU A 134 -0.67 -16.85 -10.54
CA GLU A 134 0.71 -16.36 -10.66
C GLU A 134 1.33 -16.03 -9.30
N LEU A 135 0.54 -15.44 -8.39
CA LEU A 135 0.99 -15.17 -7.02
C LEU A 135 1.25 -16.46 -6.23
N GLU A 136 0.36 -17.45 -6.31
CA GLU A 136 0.57 -18.76 -5.67
C GLU A 136 1.85 -19.42 -6.21
N LEU A 137 2.07 -19.38 -7.53
CA LEU A 137 3.26 -19.93 -8.15
C LEU A 137 4.54 -19.22 -7.69
N SER A 138 4.54 -17.89 -7.59
CA SER A 138 5.71 -17.15 -7.10
C SER A 138 6.04 -17.51 -5.66
N LEU A 139 5.03 -17.63 -4.81
CA LEU A 139 5.18 -18.01 -3.40
C LEU A 139 5.78 -19.42 -3.22
N ILE A 140 5.38 -20.37 -4.08
CA ILE A 140 5.95 -21.72 -4.10
C ILE A 140 7.44 -21.68 -4.51
N ASN A 141 7.77 -20.91 -5.54
CA ASN A 141 9.13 -20.83 -6.09
C ASN A 141 10.12 -20.15 -5.13
N GLU A 142 9.67 -19.17 -4.36
CA GLU A 142 10.50 -18.43 -3.40
C GLU A 142 10.90 -19.26 -2.17
N ARG A 143 10.44 -20.52 -2.06
CA ARG A 143 10.73 -21.43 -0.94
C ARG A 143 10.54 -20.78 0.42
N HIS A 144 9.48 -19.96 0.57
CA HIS A 144 9.11 -19.44 1.89
C HIS A 144 8.83 -20.64 2.83
N PRO A 145 9.66 -20.89 3.85
CA PRO A 145 9.63 -22.17 4.58
C PRO A 145 8.33 -22.41 5.35
N ASP A 146 7.55 -21.37 5.62
CA ASP A 146 6.32 -21.40 6.39
C ASP A 146 5.27 -20.50 5.72
N LEU A 147 4.72 -20.92 4.57
CA LEU A 147 3.61 -20.22 3.89
C LEU A 147 2.32 -20.14 4.71
N LYS A 148 2.27 -20.82 5.86
CA LYS A 148 1.12 -20.73 6.78
C LYS A 148 1.06 -19.35 7.39
N ASN A 149 0.10 -18.57 6.92
CA ASN A 149 -0.28 -17.31 7.52
C ASN A 149 -1.80 -17.19 7.49
N GLU A 150 -2.40 -16.92 8.64
CA GLU A 150 -3.86 -16.89 8.80
C GLU A 150 -4.56 -15.96 7.79
N TYR A 151 -3.96 -14.81 7.45
CA TYR A 151 -4.55 -13.86 6.51
C TYR A 151 -4.50 -14.40 5.07
N LEU A 152 -3.33 -14.87 4.65
CA LEU A 152 -3.13 -15.35 3.28
C LEU A 152 -3.88 -16.67 3.04
N ASP A 153 -3.81 -17.60 3.99
CA ASP A 153 -4.51 -18.88 3.93
C ASP A 153 -6.02 -18.68 3.79
N TYR A 154 -6.59 -17.75 4.57
CA TYR A 154 -8.01 -17.42 4.50
C TYR A 154 -8.40 -16.80 3.15
N ALA A 155 -7.60 -15.85 2.64
CA ALA A 155 -7.87 -15.25 1.33
C ALA A 155 -7.79 -16.26 0.18
N LEU A 156 -6.84 -17.21 0.23
CA LEU A 156 -6.73 -18.30 -0.74
C LEU A 156 -7.87 -19.32 -0.61
N GLN A 157 -8.38 -19.57 0.61
CA GLN A 157 -9.58 -20.39 0.80
C GLN A 157 -10.82 -19.73 0.16
N ILE A 158 -11.01 -18.42 0.37
CA ILE A 158 -12.09 -17.66 -0.29
C ILE A 158 -11.94 -17.76 -1.81
N PHE A 159 -10.72 -17.58 -2.33
CA PHE A 159 -10.47 -17.72 -3.77
C PHE A 159 -10.92 -19.08 -4.31
N LYS A 160 -10.54 -20.18 -3.65
CA LYS A 160 -10.95 -21.55 -4.06
C LYS A 160 -12.47 -21.70 -4.08
N CYS A 161 -13.14 -21.28 -3.01
CA CYS A 161 -14.60 -21.36 -2.92
C CYS A 161 -15.30 -20.56 -4.04
N VAL A 162 -14.81 -19.35 -4.32
CA VAL A 162 -15.34 -18.49 -5.38
C VAL A 162 -15.07 -19.06 -6.77
N TYR A 163 -13.86 -19.56 -7.01
CA TYR A 163 -13.46 -20.12 -8.30
C TYR A 163 -14.22 -21.40 -8.64
N ASP A 164 -14.41 -22.29 -7.66
CA ASP A 164 -15.15 -23.55 -7.82
C ASP A 164 -16.68 -23.37 -7.69
N SER A 165 -17.16 -22.16 -7.43
CA SER A 165 -18.57 -21.86 -7.10
C SER A 165 -19.12 -22.68 -5.91
N ASN A 166 -18.24 -23.10 -4.99
CA ASN A 166 -18.57 -23.89 -3.81
C ASN A 166 -18.63 -23.00 -2.57
N TYR A 167 -19.75 -22.31 -2.39
CA TYR A 167 -19.96 -21.38 -1.27
C TYR A 167 -20.28 -22.07 0.07
N TYR A 168 -20.44 -23.40 0.11
CA TYR A 168 -20.73 -24.14 1.34
C TYR A 168 -19.50 -24.29 2.26
N GLU A 169 -18.30 -24.07 1.72
CA GLU A 169 -17.01 -24.17 2.43
C GLU A 169 -16.47 -22.81 2.91
N LEU A 170 -17.27 -21.74 2.76
CA LEU A 170 -16.94 -20.37 3.14
C LEU A 170 -17.21 -20.08 4.64
#